data_AF-A0A1I6UQJ0-F1
#
_entry.id   AF-A0A1I6UQJ0-F1
#
_cell.length_a   1.000
_cell.length_b   1.000
_cell.length_c   1.000
_cell.angle_alpha   90.00
_cell.angle_beta   90.00
_cell.angle_gamma   90.00
#
_symmetry.space_group_name_H-M   'P 1'
#
loop_
_entity.id
_entity.type
_entity.pdbx_description
1 polymer ?
#
loop_
_entity_poly.entity_id
_entity_poly.type
_entity_poly.pdbx_seq_one_letter_code
_entity_poly.pdbx_strand_id
1 'polypeptide(L)'
;MLETFAESYRLGIDWAVIDPAIDWTRYREGITNAAMRWMIDHRDATWMPHNLQHTKVYYDHGLLDDCFADTHNSVTGLYGGMAIMPDAIAVNLLAITEG
;
A
#
# COMPACT_ATOMS: atom_id res chain seq x y z
N MET A 1 -4.81 -0.75 -2.83
CA MET A 1 -5.58 -1.25 -1.65
C MET A 1 -5.46 -0.31 -0.43
N LEU A 2 -4.26 0.19 -0.10
CA LEU A 2 -4.06 1.17 1.00
C LEU A 2 -4.87 2.46 0.82
N GLU A 3 -4.94 2.98 -0.42
CA GLU A 3 -5.81 4.12 -0.79
C GLU A 3 -7.27 3.88 -0.38
N THR A 4 -7.79 2.67 -0.65
CA THR A 4 -9.16 2.31 -0.29
C THR A 4 -9.38 2.32 1.22
N PHE A 5 -8.44 1.82 2.02
CA PHE A 5 -8.54 1.89 3.48
C PHE A 5 -8.36 3.30 4.03
N ALA A 6 -7.47 4.10 3.42
CA ALA A 6 -7.30 5.50 3.79
C ALA A 6 -8.60 6.28 3.55
N GLU A 7 -9.22 6.09 2.39
CA GLU A 7 -10.49 6.72 2.07
C GLU A 7 -11.64 6.18 2.92
N SER A 8 -11.70 4.86 3.15
CA SER A 8 -12.70 4.27 4.06
C SER A 8 -12.62 4.88 5.45
N TYR A 9 -11.42 5.07 5.97
CA TYR A 9 -11.20 5.71 7.27
C TYR A 9 -11.69 7.16 7.28
N ARG A 10 -11.36 7.95 6.24
CA ARG A 10 -11.84 9.34 6.10
C ARG A 10 -13.37 9.41 6.04
N LEU A 11 -14.01 8.42 5.42
CA LEU A 11 -15.46 8.31 5.30
C LEU A 11 -16.14 7.68 6.54
N GLY A 12 -15.38 7.23 7.53
CA GLY A 12 -15.92 6.57 8.73
C GLY A 12 -16.53 5.19 8.45
N ILE A 13 -16.06 4.49 7.42
CA ILE A 13 -16.51 3.13 7.07
C ILE A 13 -15.83 2.12 7.98
N ASP A 14 -16.64 1.38 8.74
CA ASP A 14 -16.19 0.24 9.54
C ASP A 14 -16.43 -1.09 8.80
N TRP A 15 -15.36 -1.64 8.23
CA TRP A 15 -15.39 -2.89 7.51
C TRP A 15 -15.66 -4.10 8.40
N ALA A 16 -15.30 -4.06 9.69
CA ALA A 16 -15.57 -5.15 10.63
C ALA A 16 -17.07 -5.31 10.90
N VAL A 17 -17.86 -4.23 10.77
CA VAL A 17 -19.32 -4.27 10.83
C VAL A 17 -19.92 -4.81 9.53
N ILE A 18 -19.38 -4.41 8.38
CA ILE A 18 -19.92 -4.75 7.06
C ILE A 18 -19.64 -6.21 6.68
N ASP A 19 -18.43 -6.69 6.94
CA ASP A 19 -18.01 -8.06 6.63
C ASP A 19 -17.24 -8.66 7.82
N PRO A 20 -17.94 -9.18 8.84
CA PRO A 20 -17.31 -9.69 10.06
C PRO A 20 -16.55 -11.01 9.86
N ALA A 21 -16.61 -11.62 8.67
CA ALA A 21 -15.90 -12.87 8.39
C ALA A 21 -14.39 -12.65 8.24
N ILE A 22 -13.95 -11.41 8.02
CA ILE A 22 -12.55 -11.03 7.81
C ILE A 22 -12.09 -10.20 9.01
N ASP A 23 -10.91 -10.52 9.54
CA ASP A 23 -10.21 -9.66 10.49
C ASP A 23 -9.58 -8.48 9.76
N TRP A 24 -10.39 -7.44 9.53
CA TRP A 24 -10.00 -6.26 8.77
C TRP A 24 -8.88 -5.45 9.43
N THR A 25 -8.80 -5.45 10.76
CA THR A 25 -7.72 -4.81 11.51
C THR A 25 -6.40 -5.49 11.20
N ARG A 26 -6.32 -6.82 11.39
CA ARG A 26 -5.11 -7.59 11.09
C ARG A 26 -4.72 -7.49 9.61
N TYR A 27 -5.71 -7.49 8.73
CA TYR A 27 -5.48 -7.35 7.30
C TYR A 27 -4.85 -6.00 6.97
N ARG A 28 -5.42 -4.91 7.49
CA ARG A 28 -4.92 -3.54 7.32
C ARG A 28 -3.52 -3.37 7.89
N GLU A 29 -3.25 -3.91 9.08
CA GLU A 29 -1.91 -3.93 9.68
C GLU A 29 -0.90 -4.63 8.77
N GLY A 30 -1.25 -5.80 8.25
CA GLY A 30 -0.38 -6.59 7.38
C GLY A 30 0.03 -5.84 6.11
N ILE A 31 -0.94 -5.22 5.42
CA ILE A 31 -0.65 -4.46 4.19
C ILE A 31 0.10 -3.15 4.47
N THR A 32 -0.17 -2.49 5.60
CA THR A 32 0.51 -1.25 6.00
C THR A 32 1.97 -1.53 6.36
N ASN A 33 2.23 -2.63 7.08
CA ASN A 33 3.59 -3.06 7.41
C ASN A 33 4.40 -3.43 6.16
N ALA A 34 3.77 -4.11 5.19
CA ALA A 34 4.43 -4.41 3.91
C ALA A 34 4.87 -3.13 3.18
N ALA A 35 4.02 -2.10 3.15
CA ALA A 35 4.38 -0.81 2.55
C ALA A 35 5.51 -0.10 3.33
N MET A 36 5.45 -0.09 4.67
CA MET A 36 6.51 0.50 5.50
C MET A 36 7.87 -0.17 5.33
N ARG A 37 7.90 -1.51 5.28
CA ARG A 37 9.13 -2.27 5.07
C ARG A 37 9.85 -1.83 3.79
N TRP A 38 9.09 -1.53 2.74
CA TRP A 38 9.63 -0.99 1.51
C TRP A 38 10.13 0.45 1.66
N MET A 39 9.44 1.33 2.39
CA MET A 39 9.96 2.69 2.66
C MET A 39 11.36 2.65 3.29
N ILE A 40 11.55 1.72 4.23
CA ILE A 40 12.78 1.58 5.01
C ILE A 40 13.91 1.01 4.14
N ASP A 41 13.61 0.11 3.19
CA ASP A 41 14.61 -0.51 2.31
C ASP A 41 14.23 -0.40 0.81
N HIS A 42 14.07 0.84 0.34
CA HIS A 42 13.69 1.19 -1.03
C HIS A 42 14.78 0.87 -2.08
N ARG A 43 15.95 0.41 -1.66
CA ARG A 43 17.08 0.08 -2.54
C ARG A 43 16.95 -1.32 -3.14
N ASP A 44 15.97 -2.09 -2.69
CA ASP A 44 15.67 -3.39 -3.27
C ASP A 44 15.07 -3.24 -4.67
N ALA A 45 15.81 -3.70 -5.68
CA ALA A 45 15.42 -3.66 -7.09
C ALA A 45 14.28 -4.63 -7.45
N THR A 46 13.73 -5.36 -6.47
CA THR A 46 12.50 -6.15 -6.65
C THR A 46 11.26 -5.28 -6.86
N TRP A 47 11.37 -3.95 -6.73
CA TRP A 47 10.34 -3.03 -7.21
C TRP A 47 10.47 -2.80 -8.72
N MET A 48 9.48 -3.32 -9.44
CA MET A 48 9.17 -2.89 -10.80
C MET A 48 7.66 -2.67 -10.89
N PRO A 49 7.16 -1.77 -11.74
CA PRO A 49 5.76 -1.75 -12.16
C PRO A 49 5.46 -3.00 -13.00
N HIS A 50 5.52 -4.18 -12.39
CA HIS A 50 5.36 -5.47 -13.07
C HIS A 50 3.90 -5.81 -13.36
N ASN A 51 2.98 -5.12 -12.68
CA ASN A 51 1.53 -5.36 -12.78
C ASN A 51 0.86 -4.45 -13.82
N LEU A 52 1.49 -3.32 -14.18
CA LEU A 52 0.97 -2.35 -15.15
C LEU A 52 2.09 -1.94 -16.10
N GLN A 53 2.32 -2.73 -17.15
CA GLN A 53 3.41 -2.47 -18.10
C GLN A 53 3.41 -1.04 -18.69
N HIS A 54 2.22 -0.44 -18.83
CA HIS A 54 2.09 0.93 -19.33
C HIS A 54 2.62 2.00 -18.36
N THR A 55 2.78 1.71 -17.06
CA THR A 55 3.34 2.66 -16.08
C THR A 55 4.86 2.60 -16.00
N LYS A 56 5.51 1.64 -16.68
CA LYS A 56 6.97 1.52 -16.73
C LYS A 56 7.64 2.78 -17.29
N VAL A 57 7.05 3.43 -18.29
CA VAL A 57 7.59 4.67 -18.86
C VAL A 57 7.65 5.81 -17.83
N TYR A 58 6.69 5.88 -16.90
CA TYR A 58 6.69 6.89 -15.85
C TYR A 58 7.80 6.61 -14.84
N TYR A 59 7.97 5.34 -14.46
CA TYR A 59 9.08 4.90 -13.61
C TYR A 59 10.45 5.21 -14.25
N ASP A 60 10.63 4.84 -15.52
CA ASP A 60 11.89 5.06 -16.25
C ASP A 60 12.23 6.55 -16.41
N HIS A 61 11.24 7.44 -16.36
CA HIS A 61 11.41 8.89 -16.42
C HIS A 61 11.45 9.59 -15.04
N GLY A 62 11.46 8.84 -13.93
CA GLY A 62 11.47 9.39 -12.57
C GLY A 62 10.17 10.11 -12.18
N LEU A 63 9.07 9.91 -12.92
CA LEU A 63 7.78 10.54 -12.63
C LEU A 63 7.04 9.89 -11.45
N LEU A 64 7.56 8.78 -10.96
CA LEU A 64 7.06 8.05 -9.79
C LEU A 64 8.06 8.14 -8.62
N ASP A 65 9.03 9.05 -8.70
CA ASP A 65 9.90 9.37 -7.58
C ASP A 65 9.03 9.79 -6.38
N ASP A 66 9.45 9.40 -5.17
CA ASP A 66 8.71 9.57 -3.92
C ASP A 66 7.36 8.82 -3.82
N CYS A 67 7.00 7.99 -4.80
CA CYS A 67 5.85 7.09 -4.70
C CYS A 67 6.24 5.70 -4.16
N PHE A 68 5.25 4.97 -3.69
CA PHE A 68 5.39 3.65 -3.06
C PHE A 68 4.60 2.57 -3.81
N ALA A 69 5.04 1.32 -3.72
CA ALA A 69 4.28 0.19 -4.25
C ALA A 69 2.98 -0.03 -3.45
N ASP A 70 1.84 -0.19 -4.13
CA ASP A 70 0.56 -0.49 -3.47
C ASP A 70 0.28 -1.99 -3.31
N THR A 71 1.17 -2.85 -3.84
CA THR A 71 1.06 -4.31 -3.73
C THR A 71 2.40 -4.97 -3.40
N HIS A 72 2.31 -6.06 -2.62
CA HIS A 72 3.43 -6.95 -2.30
C HIS A 72 3.01 -8.40 -2.51
N ASN A 73 3.77 -9.16 -3.30
CA ASN A 73 3.60 -10.59 -3.46
C ASN A 73 4.43 -11.31 -2.39
N SER A 74 3.77 -11.85 -1.37
CA SER A 74 4.45 -12.53 -0.24
C SER A 74 5.11 -13.86 -0.60
N VAL A 75 4.78 -14.46 -1.75
CA VAL A 75 5.40 -15.72 -2.21
C VAL A 75 6.71 -15.44 -2.93
N THR A 76 6.76 -14.39 -3.75
CA THR A 76 7.93 -14.03 -4.56
C THR A 76 8.79 -12.93 -3.95
N GLY A 77 8.27 -12.19 -2.97
CA GLY A 77 8.89 -11.00 -2.38
C GLY A 77 8.84 -9.76 -3.27
N LEU A 78 8.14 -9.80 -4.41
CA LEU A 78 8.09 -8.70 -5.37
C LEU A 78 7.14 -7.59 -4.91
N TYR A 79 7.57 -6.34 -5.07
CA TYR A 79 6.75 -5.14 -4.84
C TYR A 79 6.32 -4.52 -6.17
N GLY A 80 5.06 -4.12 -6.31
CA GLY A 80 4.54 -3.58 -7.56
C GLY A 80 3.18 -2.92 -7.43
N GLY A 81 2.43 -2.93 -8.54
CA GLY A 81 1.08 -2.37 -8.62
C GLY A 81 1.04 -0.91 -9.06
N MET A 82 0.07 -0.18 -8.54
CA MET A 82 -0.04 1.27 -8.70
C MET A 82 0.95 1.96 -7.75
N ALA A 83 1.44 3.12 -8.19
CA ALA A 83 2.21 4.02 -7.35
C ALA A 83 1.23 4.75 -6.40
N ILE A 84 1.44 4.60 -5.09
CA ILE A 84 0.70 5.35 -4.06
C ILE A 84 1.57 6.44 -3.46
N MET A 85 0.93 7.52 -3.04
CA MET A 85 1.59 8.60 -2.35
C MET A 85 1.83 8.24 -0.87
N PRO A 86 2.87 8.81 -0.21
CA PRO A 86 3.18 8.50 1.18
C PRO A 86 2.07 8.85 2.17
N ASP A 87 1.17 9.78 1.83
CA ASP A 87 0.04 10.15 2.69
C ASP A 87 -0.95 8.99 2.88
N ALA A 88 -1.15 8.15 1.86
CA ALA A 88 -1.98 6.95 1.99
C ALA A 88 -1.43 6.01 3.07
N ILE A 89 -0.10 5.86 3.16
CA ILE A 89 0.55 5.06 4.22
C ILE A 89 0.37 5.75 5.57
N ALA A 90 0.57 7.07 5.65
CA ALA A 90 0.44 7.84 6.88
C ALA A 90 -0.98 7.78 7.47
N VAL A 91 -2.03 7.91 6.63
CA VAL A 91 -3.43 7.79 7.07
C VAL A 91 -3.72 6.39 7.61
N ASN A 92 -3.17 5.36 6.97
CA ASN A 92 -3.32 3.99 7.47
C ASN A 92 -2.63 3.77 8.81
N LEU A 93 -1.45 4.37 9.01
CA LEU A 93 -0.78 4.35 10.30
C LEU A 93 -1.61 4.99 11.41
N LEU A 94 -2.08 6.23 11.19
CA LEU A 94 -2.92 6.94 12.15
C LEU A 94 -4.14 6.11 12.54
N ALA A 95 -4.82 5.56 11.55
CA ALA A 95 -6.02 4.77 11.78
C ALA A 95 -5.78 3.42 12.50
N ILE A 96 -4.55 2.88 12.45
CA ILE A 96 -4.16 1.70 13.24
C ILE A 96 -3.78 2.11 14.67
N THR A 97 -3.15 3.27 14.85
CA THR A 97 -2.60 3.68 16.16
C THR A 97 -3.58 4.50 17.01
N GLU A 98 -4.57 5.14 16.40
CA GLU A 98 -5.55 6.03 17.06
C GLU A 98 -6.98 5.47 17.06
N GLY A 99 -7.25 4.43 16.26
CA GLY A 99 -8.53 3.71 16.21
C GLY A 99 -8.58 2.56 17.19
#